data_AF-A0A1I0LKZ0-F1
#
_entry.id   AF-A0A1I0LKZ0-F1
#
_cell.length_a   1.000
_cell.length_b   1.000
_cell.length_c   1.000
_cell.angle_alpha   90.00
_cell.angle_beta   90.00
_cell.angle_gamma   90.00
#
_symmetry.space_group_name_H-M   'P 1'
#
loop_
_entity.id
_entity.type
_entity.pdbx_description
1 polymer ?
#
loop_
_entity_poly.entity_id
_entity_poly.type
_entity_poly.pdbx_seq_one_letter_code
_entity_poly.pdbx_strand_id
1 'polypeptide(L)'
;MRPVTKIATGLVIAFGALRLNGFDLLFDPVGWSLCAAGLLSLQRPGDAFAVARAWAVCMAPVSLVAVLADGVRTDAPIKHVVGIAVTVGGLITVWLIVDALVIRMRSRGDSSQVALLDVLRWAVAGLGGVGLLARYGYGELSPVLLVGWFAALVVLIVVLYRSAGRPYLCATP
;
A
#
# COMPACT_ATOMS: atom_id res chain seq x y z
N MET A 1 10.97 16.27 -3.03
CA MET A 1 10.87 14.80 -3.17
C MET A 1 10.17 14.43 -4.46
N ARG A 2 10.67 13.43 -5.20
CA ARG A 2 10.01 12.92 -6.41
C ARG A 2 8.69 12.21 -6.06
N PRO A 3 7.67 12.20 -6.94
CA PRO A 3 6.35 11.66 -6.61
C PRO A 3 6.36 10.19 -6.18
N VAL A 4 7.05 9.33 -6.95
CA VAL A 4 7.15 7.90 -6.63
C VAL A 4 7.93 7.66 -5.33
N THR A 5 8.91 8.50 -5.01
CA THR A 5 9.59 8.48 -3.70
C THR A 5 8.59 8.77 -2.57
N LYS A 6 7.67 9.74 -2.74
CA LYS A 6 6.62 10.01 -1.74
C LYS A 6 5.71 8.80 -1.56
N ILE A 7 5.32 8.14 -2.66
CA ILE A 7 4.49 6.92 -2.61
C ILE A 7 5.25 5.81 -1.86
N ALA A 8 6.50 5.53 -2.23
CA ALA A 8 7.31 4.50 -1.58
C ALA A 8 7.48 4.80 -0.08
N THR A 9 7.80 6.04 0.29
CA THR A 9 7.88 6.46 1.70
C THR A 9 6.54 6.31 2.41
N GLY A 10 5.42 6.64 1.75
CA GLY A 10 4.09 6.48 2.31
C GLY A 10 3.77 5.02 2.61
N LEU A 11 4.17 4.09 1.72
CA LEU A 11 4.05 2.65 1.94
C LEU A 11 4.99 2.16 3.07
N VAL A 12 6.22 2.69 3.18
CA VAL A 12 7.09 2.40 4.33
C VAL A 12 6.43 2.85 5.63
N ILE A 13 5.79 4.01 5.65
CA ILE A 13 5.14 4.52 6.87
C ILE A 13 3.90 3.67 7.20
N ALA A 14 3.09 3.31 6.20
CA ALA A 14 1.85 2.54 6.39
C ALA A 14 2.06 1.04 6.67
N PHE A 15 3.22 0.46 6.33
CA PHE A 15 3.49 -0.98 6.50
C PHE A 15 4.78 -1.30 7.26
N GLY A 16 5.77 -0.41 7.18
CA GLY A 16 7.11 -0.58 7.76
C GLY A 16 7.23 -0.08 9.20
N ALA A 17 6.24 0.67 9.71
CA ALA A 17 6.00 0.79 11.15
C ALA A 17 5.49 -0.56 11.67
N LEU A 18 6.39 -1.55 11.65
CA LEU A 18 6.22 -2.82 12.34
C LEU A 18 5.87 -2.46 13.78
N ARG A 19 4.65 -2.86 14.14
CA ARG A 19 3.93 -2.86 15.41
C ARG A 19 4.80 -3.28 16.61
N LEU A 20 5.90 -2.57 16.85
CA LEU A 20 6.89 -2.93 17.85
C LEU A 20 6.41 -2.52 19.24
N ASN A 21 5.49 -1.55 19.35
CA ASN A 21 5.00 -1.06 20.65
C ASN A 21 3.54 -0.57 20.70
N GLY A 22 2.68 -0.89 19.73
CA GLY A 22 1.27 -0.47 19.73
C GLY A 22 1.00 1.03 19.52
N PHE A 23 2.04 1.87 19.54
CA PHE A 23 2.01 3.30 19.17
C PHE A 23 2.04 3.54 17.65
N ASP A 24 2.32 2.50 16.84
CA ASP A 24 2.59 2.58 15.40
C ASP A 24 1.33 2.83 14.53
N LEU A 25 0.14 2.59 15.06
CA LEU A 25 -1.14 2.79 14.36
C LEU A 25 -1.37 4.24 13.92
N LEU A 26 -0.77 5.22 14.62
CA LEU A 26 -0.89 6.65 14.30
C LEU A 26 -0.21 7.06 12.99
N PHE A 27 0.70 6.23 12.47
CA PHE A 27 1.45 6.54 11.27
C PHE A 27 0.76 6.08 10.00
N ASP A 28 -0.15 5.11 10.05
CA ASP A 28 -0.89 4.62 8.88
C ASP A 28 -1.65 5.75 8.15
N PRO A 29 -2.42 6.62 8.83
CA PRO A 29 -3.10 7.75 8.17
C PRO A 29 -2.11 8.68 7.46
N VAL A 30 -0.93 8.90 8.07
CA VAL A 30 0.13 9.75 7.51
C VAL A 30 0.74 9.09 6.28
N GLY A 31 1.00 7.78 6.34
CA GLY A 31 1.51 6.99 5.22
C GLY A 31 0.58 7.04 4.01
N TRP A 32 -0.72 6.81 4.23
CA TRP A 32 -1.73 6.89 3.16
C TRP A 32 -1.87 8.31 2.59
N SER A 33 -1.81 9.33 3.44
CA SER A 33 -1.82 10.73 3.00
C SER A 33 -0.59 11.07 2.13
N LEU A 34 0.58 10.53 2.47
CA LEU A 34 1.80 10.71 1.69
C LEU A 34 1.73 9.99 0.34
N CYS A 35 1.14 8.78 0.31
CA CYS A 35 0.80 8.07 -0.92
C CYS A 35 -0.14 8.91 -1.80
N ALA A 36 -1.24 9.43 -1.23
CA ALA A 36 -2.19 10.27 -1.95
C ALA A 36 -1.54 11.55 -2.52
N ALA A 37 -0.64 12.19 -1.76
CA ALA A 37 0.10 13.36 -2.22
C ALA A 37 1.08 13.04 -3.37
N GLY A 38 1.74 11.87 -3.32
CA GLY A 38 2.59 11.38 -4.39
C GLY A 38 1.79 11.07 -5.66
N LEU A 39 0.64 10.40 -5.52
CA LEU A 39 -0.27 10.07 -6.62
C LEU A 39 -0.87 11.32 -7.27
N LEU A 40 -1.24 12.33 -6.48
CA LEU A 40 -1.71 13.62 -6.98
C LEU A 40 -0.67 14.27 -7.90
N SER A 41 0.61 14.20 -7.55
CA SER A 41 1.69 14.77 -8.37
C SER A 41 1.94 14.02 -9.69
N LEU A 42 1.41 12.80 -9.82
CA LEU A 42 1.44 12.00 -11.05
C LEU A 42 0.13 12.06 -11.83
N GLN A 43 -0.95 12.55 -11.23
CA GLN A 43 -2.28 12.51 -11.79
C GLN A 43 -2.39 13.41 -13.03
N ARG A 44 -2.93 12.83 -14.10
CA ARG A 44 -3.37 13.54 -15.30
C ARG A 44 -4.88 13.33 -15.47
N PRO A 45 -5.59 14.24 -16.16
CA PRO A 45 -7.02 14.05 -16.44
C PRO A 45 -7.29 12.68 -17.08
N GLY A 46 -8.18 11.90 -16.48
CA GLY A 46 -8.61 10.59 -16.98
C GLY A 46 -7.67 9.41 -16.72
N ASP A 47 -6.63 9.55 -15.88
CA ASP A 47 -5.70 8.44 -15.60
C ASP A 47 -6.07 7.59 -14.37
N ALA A 48 -5.50 6.38 -14.32
CA ALA A 48 -5.68 5.43 -13.21
C ALA A 48 -5.13 5.93 -11.86
N PHE A 49 -4.29 6.98 -11.85
CA PHE A 49 -3.76 7.55 -10.62
C PHE A 49 -4.83 8.29 -9.83
N ALA A 50 -5.86 8.83 -10.50
CA ALA A 50 -7.01 9.42 -9.83
C ALA A 50 -7.75 8.41 -8.94
N VAL A 51 -7.96 7.19 -9.47
CA VAL A 51 -8.62 6.10 -8.75
C VAL A 51 -7.75 5.62 -7.59
N ALA A 52 -6.47 5.35 -7.84
CA ALA A 52 -5.52 4.94 -6.80
C ALA A 52 -5.42 6.00 -5.68
N ARG A 53 -5.44 7.28 -6.03
CA ARG A 53 -5.44 8.39 -5.08
C ARG A 53 -6.70 8.41 -4.24
N ALA A 54 -7.88 8.25 -4.84
CA ALA A 54 -9.15 8.23 -4.09
C ALA A 54 -9.13 7.14 -3.01
N TRP A 55 -8.65 5.94 -3.35
CA TRP A 55 -8.48 4.85 -2.39
C TRP A 55 -7.46 5.17 -1.29
N ALA A 56 -6.30 5.74 -1.64
CA ALA A 56 -5.33 6.18 -0.64
C ALA A 56 -5.91 7.25 0.31
N VAL A 57 -6.73 8.18 -0.20
CA VAL A 57 -7.44 9.17 0.63
C VAL A 57 -8.46 8.49 1.54
N CYS A 58 -9.21 7.50 1.06
CA CYS A 58 -10.17 6.74 1.86
C CYS A 58 -9.48 5.89 2.95
N MET A 59 -8.26 5.42 2.70
CA MET A 59 -7.52 4.64 3.68
C MET A 59 -7.06 5.46 4.89
N ALA A 60 -6.80 6.76 4.73
CA ALA A 60 -6.40 7.61 5.85
C ALA A 60 -7.42 7.64 7.01
N PRO A 61 -8.72 7.92 6.79
CA PRO A 61 -9.73 7.85 7.86
C PRO A 61 -10.01 6.40 8.31
N VAL A 62 -9.94 5.40 7.44
CA VAL A 62 -10.11 3.98 7.83
C VAL A 62 -9.01 3.56 8.80
N SER A 63 -7.76 3.92 8.52
CA SER A 63 -6.64 3.71 9.43
C SER A 63 -6.82 4.49 10.73
N LEU A 64 -7.31 5.73 10.69
CA LEU A 64 -7.59 6.51 11.90
C LEU A 64 -8.64 5.83 12.79
N VAL A 65 -9.73 5.31 12.20
CA VAL A 65 -10.75 4.55 12.93
C VAL A 65 -10.16 3.30 13.56
N ALA A 66 -9.24 2.61 12.88
CA ALA A 66 -8.55 1.46 13.44
C ALA A 66 -7.71 1.82 14.68
N VAL A 67 -6.99 2.94 14.64
CA VAL A 67 -6.25 3.45 15.81
C VAL A 67 -7.20 3.68 16.99
N LEU A 68 -8.32 4.35 16.73
CA LEU A 68 -9.30 4.70 17.77
C LEU A 68 -9.99 3.45 18.34
N ALA A 69 -10.32 2.47 17.49
CA ALA A 69 -10.93 1.21 17.90
C ALA A 69 -9.98 0.35 18.76
N ASP A 70 -8.67 0.46 18.56
CA ASP A 70 -7.70 -0.23 19.41
C ASP A 70 -7.49 0.48 20.76
N GLY A 71 -7.49 1.82 20.78
CA GLY A 71 -7.32 2.63 22.00
C GLY A 71 -8.56 2.68 22.91
N VAL A 72 -9.75 2.48 22.37
CA VAL A 72 -11.00 2.39 23.15
C VAL A 72 -11.28 0.91 23.49
N ARG A 73 -11.89 0.63 24.64
CA ARG A 73 -12.47 -0.70 24.94
C ARG A 73 -13.69 -0.93 24.03
N THR A 74 -13.44 -1.14 22.76
CA THR A 74 -14.44 -1.46 21.74
C THR A 74 -14.65 -2.97 21.69
N ASP A 75 -15.89 -3.39 21.42
CA ASP A 75 -16.26 -4.81 21.35
C ASP A 75 -15.41 -5.58 20.32
N ALA A 76 -15.05 -6.82 20.67
CA ALA A 76 -14.28 -7.74 19.83
C ALA A 76 -14.76 -7.86 18.36
N PRO A 77 -16.06 -7.95 18.04
CA PRO A 77 -16.54 -8.00 16.65
C PRO A 77 -16.22 -6.73 15.85
N ILE A 78 -16.28 -5.54 16.48
CA ILE A 78 -16.00 -4.28 15.80
C ILE A 78 -14.51 -4.20 15.44
N LYS A 79 -13.63 -4.60 16.35
CA LYS A 79 -12.19 -4.68 16.10
C LYS A 79 -11.87 -5.64 14.94
N HIS A 80 -12.58 -6.77 14.86
CA HIS A 80 -12.39 -7.74 13.78
C HIS A 80 -12.78 -7.17 12.41
N VAL A 81 -13.96 -6.54 12.30
CA VAL A 81 -14.42 -5.92 11.04
C VAL A 81 -13.48 -4.80 10.60
N VAL A 82 -13.04 -3.95 11.52
CA VAL A 82 -12.11 -2.86 11.22
C VAL A 82 -10.75 -3.41 10.77
N GLY A 83 -10.23 -4.45 11.42
CA GLY A 83 -8.98 -5.10 11.01
C GLY A 83 -9.04 -5.71 9.60
N ILE A 84 -10.17 -6.33 9.23
CA ILE A 84 -10.41 -6.84 7.87
C ILE A 84 -10.46 -5.67 6.88
N ALA A 85 -11.22 -4.61 7.20
CA ALA A 85 -11.37 -3.44 6.32
C ALA A 85 -10.02 -2.76 6.04
N VAL A 86 -9.18 -2.58 7.07
CA VAL A 86 -7.82 -2.03 6.92
C VAL A 86 -6.96 -2.91 6.02
N THR A 87 -7.02 -4.23 6.24
CA THR A 87 -6.19 -5.17 5.47
C THR A 87 -6.60 -5.25 4.01
N VAL A 88 -7.89 -5.45 3.74
CA VAL A 88 -8.45 -5.52 2.39
C VAL A 88 -8.26 -4.18 1.68
N GLY A 89 -8.60 -3.08 2.34
CA GLY A 89 -8.44 -1.73 1.79
C GLY A 89 -6.99 -1.40 1.48
N GLY A 90 -6.05 -1.78 2.37
CA GLY A 90 -4.62 -1.61 2.16
C GLY A 90 -4.11 -2.38 0.94
N LEU A 91 -4.49 -3.66 0.80
CA LEU A 91 -4.12 -4.50 -0.34
C LEU A 91 -4.68 -3.96 -1.66
N ILE A 92 -5.96 -3.58 -1.69
CA ILE A 92 -6.59 -2.97 -2.86
C ILE A 92 -5.89 -1.65 -3.22
N THR A 93 -5.57 -0.82 -2.24
CA THR A 93 -4.90 0.46 -2.48
C THR A 93 -3.51 0.24 -3.08
N VAL A 94 -2.71 -0.67 -2.52
CA VAL A 94 -1.40 -1.05 -3.08
C VAL A 94 -1.55 -1.59 -4.49
N TRP A 95 -2.53 -2.46 -4.73
CA TRP A 95 -2.82 -2.99 -6.05
C TRP A 95 -3.07 -1.90 -7.08
N LEU A 96 -3.96 -0.95 -6.76
CA LEU A 96 -4.32 0.15 -7.66
C LEU A 96 -3.15 1.10 -7.91
N ILE A 97 -2.33 1.37 -6.89
CA ILE A 97 -1.11 2.18 -7.04
C ILE A 97 -0.16 1.51 -8.04
N VAL A 98 0.11 0.22 -7.88
CA VAL A 98 1.04 -0.51 -8.75
C VAL A 98 0.45 -0.68 -10.15
N ASP A 99 -0.86 -0.91 -10.28
CA ASP A 99 -1.55 -0.98 -11.57
C ASP A 99 -1.42 0.33 -12.36
N ALA A 100 -1.66 1.47 -11.72
CA ALA A 100 -1.51 2.78 -12.34
C ALA A 100 -0.06 3.02 -12.82
N LEU A 101 0.94 2.61 -12.02
CA LEU A 101 2.35 2.68 -12.40
C LEU A 101 2.67 1.75 -13.59
N VAL A 102 2.17 0.51 -13.57
CA VAL A 102 2.34 -0.47 -14.65
C VAL A 102 1.74 0.05 -15.96
N ILE A 103 0.52 0.59 -15.94
CA ILE A 103 -0.12 1.18 -17.12
C ILE A 103 0.75 2.30 -17.71
N ARG A 104 1.24 3.21 -16.86
CA ARG A 104 2.10 4.32 -17.28
C ARG A 104 3.43 3.83 -17.84
N MET A 105 4.07 2.86 -17.20
CA MET A 105 5.34 2.28 -17.66
C MET A 105 5.20 1.52 -18.98
N ARG A 106 4.11 0.77 -19.14
CA ARG A 106 3.79 0.05 -20.38
C ARG A 106 3.59 1.00 -21.56
N SER A 107 2.91 2.14 -21.34
CA SER A 107 2.75 3.18 -22.36
C SER A 107 4.07 3.82 -22.84
N ARG A 108 5.16 3.59 -22.09
CA ARG A 108 6.50 4.12 -22.38
C ARG A 108 7.50 3.04 -22.82
N GLY A 109 7.04 1.80 -23.02
CA GLY A 109 7.86 0.71 -23.53
C GLY A 109 8.79 0.03 -22.51
N ASP A 110 8.59 0.23 -21.21
CA ASP A 110 9.43 -0.42 -20.20
C ASP A 110 8.90 -1.79 -19.77
N SER A 111 9.07 -2.77 -20.63
CA SER A 111 8.54 -4.13 -20.47
C SER A 111 9.15 -4.87 -19.27
N SER A 112 10.45 -4.68 -19.02
CA SER A 112 11.19 -5.39 -17.98
C SER A 112 10.68 -5.06 -16.57
N GLN A 113 10.45 -3.78 -16.29
CA GLN A 113 10.02 -3.35 -14.97
C GLN A 113 8.53 -3.48 -14.77
N VAL A 114 7.75 -3.41 -15.86
CA VAL A 114 6.34 -3.78 -15.85
C VAL A 114 6.16 -5.22 -15.39
N ALA A 115 6.94 -6.16 -15.94
CA ALA A 115 6.86 -7.56 -15.54
C ALA A 115 7.21 -7.74 -14.05
N LEU A 116 8.27 -7.09 -13.58
CA LEU A 116 8.67 -7.14 -12.17
C LEU A 116 7.59 -6.59 -11.24
N LEU A 117 7.04 -5.42 -11.55
CA LEU A 117 5.96 -4.80 -10.75
C LEU A 117 4.68 -5.63 -10.77
N ASP A 118 4.35 -6.26 -11.90
CA ASP A 118 3.17 -7.11 -12.01
C ASP A 118 3.31 -8.37 -11.16
N VAL A 119 4.47 -9.03 -11.20
CA VAL A 119 4.79 -10.17 -10.32
C VAL A 119 4.72 -9.77 -8.85
N LEU A 120 5.31 -8.62 -8.47
CA LEU A 120 5.29 -8.15 -7.08
C LEU A 120 3.87 -7.76 -6.64
N ARG A 121 3.09 -7.14 -7.51
CA ARG A 121 1.67 -6.81 -7.26
C ARG A 121 0.87 -8.08 -6.94
N TRP A 122 1.02 -9.12 -7.77
CA TRP A 122 0.37 -10.41 -7.55
C TRP A 122 0.89 -11.13 -6.31
N ALA A 123 2.19 -11.07 -6.03
CA ALA A 123 2.77 -11.68 -4.84
C ALA A 123 2.22 -11.03 -3.56
N VAL A 124 2.20 -9.69 -3.48
CA VAL A 124 1.69 -8.96 -2.32
C VAL A 124 0.18 -9.22 -2.12
N ALA A 125 -0.61 -9.17 -3.20
CA ALA A 125 -2.06 -9.39 -3.10
C ALA A 125 -2.41 -10.86 -2.86
N GLY A 126 -1.71 -11.80 -3.50
CA GLY A 126 -1.92 -13.24 -3.33
C GLY A 126 -1.56 -13.69 -1.92
N LEU A 127 -0.36 -13.35 -1.44
CA LEU A 127 0.07 -13.69 -0.08
C LEU A 127 -0.79 -12.98 0.98
N GLY A 128 -1.15 -11.71 0.75
CA GLY A 128 -2.04 -10.97 1.64
C GLY A 128 -3.47 -11.53 1.66
N GLY A 129 -4.00 -11.95 0.50
CA GLY A 129 -5.31 -12.55 0.36
C GLY A 129 -5.41 -13.94 1.00
N VAL A 130 -4.36 -14.76 0.90
CA VAL A 130 -4.26 -16.04 1.63
C VAL A 130 -4.32 -15.79 3.14
N GLY A 131 -3.66 -14.73 3.63
CA GLY A 131 -3.75 -14.30 5.03
C GLY A 131 -5.16 -13.94 5.48
N LEU A 132 -5.93 -13.27 4.63
CA LEU A 132 -7.33 -12.92 4.88
C LEU A 132 -8.26 -14.15 4.91
N LEU A 133 -8.08 -15.08 3.97
CA LEU A 133 -8.92 -16.28 3.86
C LEU A 133 -8.73 -17.27 5.00
N ALA A 134 -7.58 -17.22 5.70
CA ALA A 134 -7.31 -18.02 6.88
C ALA A 134 -8.17 -17.65 8.12
N ARG A 135 -9.12 -16.70 8.01
CA ARG A 135 -10.14 -16.31 9.03
C ARG A 135 -9.65 -15.91 10.43
N TYR A 136 -8.35 -15.92 10.72
CA TYR A 136 -7.80 -15.67 12.06
C TYR A 136 -6.80 -14.50 12.13
N GLY A 137 -6.78 -13.62 11.12
CA GLY A 137 -5.81 -12.53 11.05
C GLY A 137 -4.37 -13.03 10.96
N TYR A 138 -3.40 -12.11 10.97
CA TYR A 138 -1.97 -12.41 10.79
C TYR A 138 -1.37 -13.38 11.84
N GLY A 139 -2.11 -13.77 12.88
CA GLY A 139 -1.64 -14.61 13.98
C GLY A 139 -1.52 -16.11 13.65
N GLU A 140 -2.21 -16.60 12.61
CA GLU A 140 -2.19 -18.03 12.22
C GLU A 140 -1.69 -18.30 10.80
N LEU A 141 -1.23 -17.26 10.09
CA LEU A 141 -0.39 -17.46 8.92
C LEU A 141 0.88 -18.18 9.37
N SER A 142 1.31 -19.22 8.64
CA SER A 142 2.64 -19.79 8.90
C SER A 142 3.66 -18.63 8.85
N PRO A 143 4.63 -18.58 9.77
CA PRO A 143 5.64 -17.52 9.79
C PRO A 143 6.31 -17.33 8.43
N VAL A 144 6.40 -18.40 7.65
CA VAL A 144 6.89 -18.41 6.27
C VAL A 144 6.06 -17.51 5.34
N LEU A 145 4.72 -17.59 5.38
CA LEU A 145 3.85 -16.77 4.53
C LEU A 145 3.87 -15.30 4.93
N LEU A 146 3.92 -15.02 6.24
CA LEU A 146 4.03 -13.65 6.75
C LEU A 146 5.37 -13.01 6.35
N VAL A 147 6.48 -13.74 6.52
CA VAL A 147 7.82 -13.29 6.07
C VAL A 147 7.86 -13.11 4.56
N GLY A 148 7.27 -14.04 3.79
CA GLY A 148 7.20 -13.95 2.34
C GLY A 148 6.41 -12.74 1.86
N TRP A 149 5.27 -12.45 2.47
CA TRP A 149 4.47 -11.27 2.16
C TRP A 149 5.23 -9.98 2.48
N PHE A 150 5.87 -9.91 3.65
CA PHE A 150 6.66 -8.74 4.04
C PHE A 150 7.87 -8.53 3.11
N ALA A 151 8.57 -9.60 2.76
CA ALA A 151 9.67 -9.55 1.80
C ALA A 151 9.21 -9.03 0.43
N ALA A 152 8.07 -9.51 -0.08
CA ALA A 152 7.49 -9.02 -1.33
C ALA A 152 7.16 -7.51 -1.26
N LEU A 153 6.62 -7.05 -0.13
CA LEU A 153 6.31 -5.64 0.10
C LEU A 153 7.56 -4.77 0.19
N VAL A 154 8.61 -5.23 0.88
CA VAL A 154 9.92 -4.56 0.93
C VAL A 154 10.54 -4.46 -0.46
N VAL A 155 10.54 -5.56 -1.22
CA VAL A 155 11.08 -5.57 -2.59
C VAL A 155 10.28 -4.61 -3.48
N LEU A 156 8.95 -4.60 -3.37
CA LEU A 156 8.10 -3.64 -4.07
C LEU A 156 8.50 -2.19 -3.76
N ILE A 157 8.65 -1.84 -2.48
CA ILE A 157 9.06 -0.50 -2.04
C ILE A 157 10.43 -0.12 -2.61
N VAL A 158 11.40 -1.03 -2.56
CA VAL A 158 12.75 -0.80 -3.11
C VAL A 158 12.69 -0.56 -4.62
N VAL A 159 11.89 -1.34 -5.35
CA VAL A 159 11.67 -1.14 -6.80
C VAL A 159 11.01 0.21 -7.08
N LEU A 160 10.06 0.65 -6.25
CA LEU A 160 9.47 1.98 -6.34
C LEU A 160 10.52 3.09 -6.13
N TYR A 161 11.38 2.98 -5.12
CA TYR A 161 12.47 3.94 -4.93
C TYR A 161 13.42 3.99 -6.13
N ARG A 162 13.80 2.83 -6.69
CA ARG A 162 14.69 2.75 -7.86
C ARG A 162 14.03 3.35 -9.11
N SER A 163 12.74 3.11 -9.31
CA SER A 163 11.98 3.63 -10.45
C SER A 163 11.67 5.14 -10.35
N ALA A 164 11.74 5.73 -9.16
CA ALA A 164 11.53 7.16 -8.96
C ALA A 164 12.51 8.05 -9.75
N GLY A 165 13.64 7.51 -10.24
CA GLY A 165 14.58 8.23 -11.09
C GLY A 165 14.14 8.48 -12.53
N ARG A 166 13.01 7.92 -12.94
CA ARG A 166 12.64 7.89 -14.35
C ARG A 166 11.88 9.14 -14.78
N PRO A 167 12.17 9.71 -15.97
CA PRO A 167 11.63 11.02 -16.36
C PRO A 167 10.11 11.07 -16.42
N TYR A 168 9.47 9.97 -16.81
CA TYR A 168 8.01 9.86 -16.93
C TYR A 168 7.30 9.53 -15.61
N LEU A 169 8.07 9.36 -14.53
CA LEU A 169 7.62 9.22 -13.14
C LEU A 169 8.05 10.42 -12.27
N CYS A 170 8.70 11.42 -12.87
CA CYS A 170 8.89 12.73 -12.29
C CYS A 170 7.58 13.53 -12.42
N ALA A 171 7.33 14.42 -11.45
CA ALA A 171 6.21 15.35 -11.55
C ALA A 171 6.35 16.16 -12.85
N THR A 172 5.25 16.37 -13.57
CA THR A 172 5.21 17.43 -14.57
C THR A 172 5.39 18.78 -13.86
N PRO A 173 6.16 19.72 -14.43
CA PRO A 173 6.16 21.11 -13.96
C PRO A 173 4.75 21.71 -14.01
#